data_AF-M7NZ39-F1
#
_entry.id   AF-M7NZ39-F1
#
_cell.length_a   1.000
_cell.length_b   1.000
_cell.length_c   1.000
_cell.angle_alpha   90.00
_cell.angle_beta   90.00
_cell.angle_gamma   90.00
#
_symmetry.space_group_name_H-M   'P 1'
#
loop_
_entity.id
_entity.type
_entity.pdbx_description
1 polymer ?
#
loop_
_entity_poly.entity_id
_entity_poly.type
_entity_poly.pdbx_seq_one_letter_code
_entity_poly.pdbx_strand_id
1 'polypeptide(L)'
;MVSLPITFNDEPVGTIGVRDHEFFVEYDERWLQTGFALSPHIPLDGSARPLSIEYFLSNLFPEGDQLDVLLRSMQIRKSNMMAILSVIGMDAPGAMAYGAEHVGENHLRRVTSEELAAKLDSGDPAQILVWDGKYRLSLAGVQMKLNIVLAEDNFFLADGSLASTHLLKFAKPQHRYLIVNEFVCMRLAQAVGLEVAEVECLQFGAHRSLMVRRFDRELADGTLTGQQRRLHVIDGCQLLDLPPQYKYEQIHGVGRDVRHIRDGASIPLLFEAINKSLIPAKARMQLLDMILFNLIIGNSDAHGKNVSFRLIGLVFRWRLYMIWCQCVLKPDKPRILTIIWQWPLVMSSMQIKSPPTI
;
A
#
# COMPACT_ATOMS: atom_id res chain seq x y z
N MET A 1 19.93 12.14 19.01
CA MET A 1 18.51 12.02 18.63
C MET A 1 18.44 12.05 17.11
N VAL A 2 17.76 11.08 16.49
CA VAL A 2 17.50 11.10 15.03
C VAL A 2 16.00 11.24 14.87
N SER A 3 15.55 12.33 14.25
CA SER A 3 14.14 12.67 14.10
C SER A 3 13.89 13.32 12.75
N LEU A 4 12.66 13.18 12.25
CA LEU A 4 12.16 13.79 11.04
C LEU A 4 10.85 14.53 11.35
N PRO A 5 10.65 15.75 10.82
CA PRO A 5 9.36 16.40 10.88
C PRO A 5 8.35 15.63 10.04
N ILE A 6 7.08 15.76 10.42
CA ILE A 6 5.93 15.20 9.74
C ILE A 6 5.09 16.36 9.22
N THR A 7 4.71 16.34 7.95
CA THR A 7 3.80 17.33 7.38
C THR A 7 2.64 16.66 6.64
N PHE A 8 1.49 17.34 6.60
CA PHE A 8 0.30 16.94 5.86
C PHE A 8 -0.15 18.12 4.99
N ASN A 9 -0.02 17.99 3.66
CA ASN A 9 -0.34 19.07 2.71
C ASN A 9 0.28 20.42 3.15
N ASP A 10 1.58 20.40 3.44
CA ASP A 10 2.38 21.54 3.90
C ASP A 10 2.03 22.09 5.30
N GLU A 11 1.04 21.50 6.00
CA GLU A 11 0.76 21.79 7.41
C GLU A 11 1.66 20.93 8.33
N PRO A 12 2.35 21.53 9.32
CA PRO A 12 3.07 20.79 10.34
C PRO A 12 2.15 19.88 11.16
N VAL A 13 2.54 18.61 11.28
CA VAL A 13 1.82 17.58 12.05
C VAL A 13 2.53 17.29 13.36
N GLY A 14 3.87 17.26 13.33
CA GLY A 14 4.69 16.87 14.46
C GLY A 14 6.05 16.34 14.06
N THR A 15 6.64 15.51 14.92
CA THR A 15 7.96 14.90 14.74
C THR A 15 7.91 13.40 15.03
N ILE A 16 8.59 12.60 14.22
CA ILE A 16 8.82 11.16 14.46
C ILE A 16 10.31 10.89 14.57
N GLY A 17 10.71 10.01 15.49
CA GLY A 17 12.13 9.73 15.65
C GLY A 17 12.44 8.59 16.60
N VAL A 18 13.72 8.48 16.94
CA VAL A 18 14.24 7.54 17.93
C VAL A 18 14.94 8.30 19.04
N ARG A 19 14.54 8.01 20.28
CA ARG A 19 15.10 8.54 21.53
C ARG A 19 15.30 7.37 22.49
N ASP A 20 16.49 7.25 23.08
CA ASP A 20 16.82 6.17 24.01
C ASP A 20 16.53 4.75 23.48
N HIS A 21 16.81 4.54 22.18
CA HIS A 21 16.55 3.30 21.44
C HIS A 21 15.06 2.95 21.21
N GLU A 22 14.14 3.84 21.57
CA GLU A 22 12.70 3.67 21.35
C GLU A 22 12.18 4.67 20.33
N PHE A 23 11.21 4.24 19.52
CA PHE A 23 10.50 5.13 18.61
C PHE A 23 9.55 6.05 19.37
N PHE A 24 9.47 7.30 18.94
CA PHE A 24 8.50 8.28 19.45
C PHE A 24 7.82 9.02 18.30
N VAL A 25 6.59 9.47 18.56
CA VAL A 25 5.88 10.47 17.76
C VAL A 25 5.39 11.55 18.71
N GLU A 26 5.66 12.79 18.37
CA GLU A 26 5.22 13.98 19.10
C GLU A 26 4.42 14.84 18.13
N TYR A 27 3.13 15.03 18.41
CA TYR A 27 2.25 15.87 17.59
C TYR A 27 2.37 17.33 18.01
N ASP A 28 2.31 18.25 17.04
CA ASP A 28 2.32 19.68 17.32
C ASP A 28 1.01 20.12 17.99
N GLU A 29 1.06 21.13 18.87
CA GLU A 29 -0.10 21.62 19.64
C GLU A 29 -1.31 21.97 18.77
N ARG A 30 -1.05 22.55 17.59
CA ARG A 30 -2.11 22.87 16.62
C ARG A 30 -2.74 21.60 16.05
N TRP A 31 -1.93 20.61 15.69
CA TRP A 31 -2.41 19.34 15.14
C TRP A 31 -3.22 18.54 16.15
N LEU A 32 -2.89 18.63 17.45
CA LEU A 32 -3.68 18.02 18.52
C LEU A 32 -5.14 18.51 18.56
N GLN A 33 -5.39 19.76 18.15
CA GLN A 33 -6.71 20.39 18.22
C GLN A 33 -7.56 20.12 16.98
N THR A 34 -6.95 20.11 15.79
CA THR A 34 -7.67 20.10 14.51
C THR A 34 -7.37 18.90 13.63
N GLY A 35 -6.31 18.16 13.94
CA GLY A 35 -5.76 17.10 13.10
C GLY A 35 -6.40 15.73 13.34
N PHE A 36 -5.67 14.70 12.93
CA PHE A 36 -6.04 13.30 13.11
C PHE A 36 -4.79 12.45 13.38
N ALA A 37 -5.00 11.30 14.01
CA ALA A 37 -3.94 10.35 14.34
C ALA A 37 -3.33 9.70 13.08
N LEU A 38 -2.02 9.44 13.10
CA LEU A 38 -1.32 8.69 12.03
C LEU A 38 -1.90 7.28 11.82
N SER A 39 -2.32 6.64 12.91
CA SER A 39 -2.97 5.34 12.94
C SER A 39 -3.83 5.28 14.22
N PRO A 40 -4.88 4.44 14.30
CA PRO A 40 -5.58 4.18 15.56
C PRO A 40 -4.65 3.77 16.73
N HIS A 41 -3.46 3.26 16.42
CA HIS A 41 -2.45 2.83 17.39
C HIS A 41 -1.33 3.86 17.64
N ILE A 42 -1.44 5.03 17.00
CA ILE A 42 -0.60 6.20 17.26
C ILE A 42 -1.53 7.40 17.52
N PRO A 43 -2.33 7.36 18.61
CA PRO A 43 -3.35 8.37 18.91
C PRO A 43 -2.74 9.75 19.19
N LEU A 44 -3.55 10.79 19.01
CA LEU A 44 -3.16 12.18 19.26
C LEU A 44 -2.81 12.45 20.74
N ASP A 45 -3.31 11.65 21.68
CA ASP A 45 -3.02 11.81 23.12
C ASP A 45 -1.59 11.43 23.52
N GLY A 46 -0.75 10.99 22.57
CA GLY A 46 0.65 10.63 22.80
C GLY A 46 0.83 9.26 23.47
N SER A 47 -0.22 8.46 23.64
CA SER A 47 -0.17 7.14 24.27
C SER A 47 0.36 6.01 23.36
N ALA A 48 0.94 6.37 22.21
CA ALA A 48 1.48 5.42 21.25
C ALA A 48 2.61 4.59 21.87
N ARG A 49 2.54 3.26 21.74
CA ARG A 49 3.64 2.38 22.14
C ARG A 49 4.79 2.51 21.12
N PRO A 50 6.06 2.51 21.56
CA PRO A 50 7.20 2.52 20.63
C PRO A 50 7.12 1.42 19.56
N LEU A 51 6.67 0.22 19.95
CA LEU A 51 6.50 -0.91 19.05
C LEU A 51 5.42 -0.66 17.97
N SER A 52 4.32 0.00 18.32
CA SER A 52 3.26 0.35 17.36
C SER A 52 3.75 1.36 16.32
N ILE A 53 4.64 2.28 16.71
CA ILE A 53 5.29 3.22 15.79
C ILE A 53 6.24 2.46 14.84
N GLU A 54 7.02 1.51 15.36
CA GLU A 54 7.87 0.63 14.54
C GLU A 54 7.06 -0.18 13.52
N TYR A 55 5.94 -0.77 13.95
CA TYR A 55 5.04 -1.52 13.08
C TYR A 55 4.43 -0.63 12.00
N PHE A 56 3.99 0.58 12.35
CA PHE A 56 3.48 1.54 11.40
C PHE A 56 4.51 1.90 10.33
N LEU A 57 5.74 2.25 10.74
CA LEU A 57 6.83 2.64 9.85
C LEU A 57 7.27 1.49 8.94
N SER A 58 7.48 0.31 9.50
CA SER A 58 7.92 -0.87 8.73
C SER A 58 6.92 -1.26 7.65
N ASN A 59 5.64 -0.95 7.81
CA ASN A 59 4.61 -1.17 6.79
C ASN A 59 4.65 -0.16 5.63
N LEU A 60 5.27 1.01 5.79
CA LEU A 60 5.45 1.98 4.69
C LEU A 60 6.54 1.54 3.71
N PHE A 61 7.48 0.69 4.15
CA PHE A 61 8.69 0.41 3.41
C PHE A 61 8.48 -0.60 2.26
N PRO A 62 9.27 -0.50 1.18
CA PRO A 62 9.33 -1.55 0.15
C PRO A 62 9.67 -2.92 0.73
N GLU A 63 9.30 -3.98 0.01
CA GLU A 63 9.55 -5.37 0.40
C GLU A 63 10.39 -6.11 -0.65
N GLY A 64 11.09 -7.16 -0.21
CA GLY A 64 11.89 -8.04 -1.08
C GLY A 64 13.01 -7.30 -1.83
N ASP A 65 13.23 -7.70 -3.08
CA ASP A 65 14.30 -7.16 -3.95
C ASP A 65 14.32 -5.62 -4.00
N GLN A 66 13.17 -4.97 -3.88
CA GLN A 66 13.05 -3.51 -3.94
C GLN A 66 13.71 -2.85 -2.73
N LEU A 67 13.56 -3.42 -1.53
CA LEU A 67 14.25 -2.95 -0.34
C LEU A 67 15.75 -3.21 -0.44
N ASP A 68 16.16 -4.37 -0.96
CA ASP A 68 17.58 -4.70 -1.13
C ASP A 68 18.28 -3.77 -2.12
N VAL A 69 17.57 -3.31 -3.17
CA VAL A 69 18.08 -2.26 -4.06
C VAL A 69 18.25 -0.95 -3.30
N LEU A 70 17.25 -0.48 -2.55
CA LEU A 70 17.34 0.75 -1.74
C LEU A 70 18.56 0.72 -0.83
N LEU A 71 18.68 -0.34 -0.03
CA LEU A 71 19.74 -0.47 0.97
C LEU A 71 21.13 -0.45 0.33
N ARG A 72 21.31 -1.13 -0.81
CA ARG A 72 22.59 -1.13 -1.54
C ARG A 72 22.87 0.20 -2.23
N SER A 73 21.90 0.76 -2.95
CA SER A 73 22.09 2.02 -3.70
C SER A 73 22.36 3.21 -2.80
N MET A 74 21.72 3.23 -1.62
CA MET A 74 21.84 4.33 -0.66
C MET A 74 22.87 4.04 0.45
N GLN A 75 23.51 2.86 0.43
CA GLN A 75 24.46 2.40 1.45
C GLN A 75 23.89 2.43 2.88
N ILE A 76 22.60 2.09 3.01
CA ILE A 76 21.86 2.10 4.28
C ILE A 76 21.85 0.69 4.87
N ARG A 77 22.07 0.59 6.19
CA ARG A 77 21.85 -0.66 6.93
C ARG A 77 20.37 -0.89 7.14
N LYS A 78 19.91 -2.13 6.96
CA LYS A 78 18.49 -2.53 7.12
C LYS A 78 17.90 -2.16 8.48
N SER A 79 18.70 -2.15 9.54
CA SER A 79 18.27 -1.78 10.90
C SER A 79 18.00 -0.29 11.08
N ASN A 80 18.44 0.58 10.16
CA ASN A 80 18.28 2.02 10.29
C ASN A 80 16.99 2.49 9.60
N MET A 81 15.85 2.27 10.27
CA MET A 81 14.53 2.64 9.75
C MET A 81 14.39 4.15 9.49
N MET A 82 15.02 5.00 10.31
CA MET A 82 14.99 6.45 10.10
C MET A 82 15.70 6.87 8.82
N ALA A 83 16.82 6.22 8.47
CA ALA A 83 17.51 6.45 7.20
C ALA A 83 16.70 5.94 6.00
N ILE A 84 16.02 4.81 6.13
CA ILE A 84 15.09 4.32 5.08
C ILE A 84 13.96 5.34 4.90
N LEU A 85 13.36 5.79 5.99
CA LEU A 85 12.28 6.77 6.00
C LEU A 85 12.73 8.11 5.39
N SER A 86 13.94 8.60 5.67
CA SER A 86 14.43 9.84 5.07
C SER A 86 14.61 9.77 3.55
N VAL A 87 14.82 8.57 2.99
CA VAL A 87 14.95 8.38 1.53
C VAL A 87 13.58 8.39 0.84
N ILE A 88 12.57 7.73 1.43
CA ILE A 88 11.28 7.50 0.76
C ILE A 88 10.13 8.36 1.32
N GLY A 89 10.37 9.07 2.42
CA GLY A 89 9.36 9.66 3.28
C GLY A 89 8.60 10.82 2.66
N MET A 90 9.17 11.51 1.67
CA MET A 90 8.53 12.66 1.01
C MET A 90 7.34 12.26 0.12
N ASP A 91 7.29 11.01 -0.37
CA ASP A 91 6.21 10.48 -1.20
C ASP A 91 5.68 9.13 -0.69
N ALA A 92 5.68 8.93 0.62
CA ALA A 92 5.17 7.72 1.27
C ALA A 92 3.68 7.43 0.90
N PRO A 93 3.19 6.20 1.13
CA PRO A 93 1.75 5.90 1.07
C PRO A 93 0.99 6.76 2.07
N GLY A 94 -0.23 7.19 1.70
CA GLY A 94 -1.00 8.11 2.52
C GLY A 94 -0.58 9.55 2.30
N ALA A 95 -0.91 10.41 3.27
CA ALA A 95 -0.75 11.85 3.07
C ALA A 95 0.44 12.48 3.76
N MET A 96 1.06 11.75 4.69
CA MET A 96 2.15 12.28 5.47
C MET A 96 3.43 12.29 4.64
N ALA A 97 4.14 13.41 4.70
CA ALA A 97 5.54 13.48 4.32
C ALA A 97 6.40 13.40 5.59
N TYR A 98 7.51 12.66 5.50
CA TYR A 98 8.47 12.47 6.60
C TYR A 98 9.83 12.99 6.17
N GLY A 99 10.26 14.10 6.77
CA GLY A 99 11.49 14.78 6.44
C GLY A 99 11.28 16.27 6.24
N ALA A 100 12.36 17.03 6.40
CA ALA A 100 12.34 18.43 6.02
C ALA A 100 12.13 18.53 4.51
N GLU A 101 11.37 19.53 4.07
CA GLU A 101 11.37 19.89 2.65
C GLU A 101 12.81 20.05 2.20
N HIS A 102 13.19 19.31 1.16
CA HIS A 102 14.48 19.55 0.55
C HIS A 102 14.46 21.00 0.08
N VAL A 103 15.51 21.77 0.39
CA VAL A 103 15.74 23.15 -0.07
C VAL A 103 16.03 23.19 -1.59
N GLY A 104 15.51 22.22 -2.35
CA GLY A 104 15.64 22.09 -3.79
C GLY A 104 14.35 22.51 -4.49
N GLU A 105 14.50 23.08 -5.68
CA GLU A 105 13.37 23.42 -6.53
C GLU A 105 12.54 22.19 -6.87
N ASN A 106 11.22 22.36 -6.89
CA ASN A 106 10.30 21.36 -7.42
C ASN A 106 10.70 21.04 -8.86
N HIS A 107 11.05 19.78 -9.11
CA HIS A 107 11.56 19.34 -10.40
C HIS A 107 10.80 18.10 -10.89
N LEU A 108 10.37 18.14 -12.16
CA LEU A 108 9.79 17.01 -12.86
C LEU A 108 10.79 16.48 -13.88
N ARG A 109 11.33 15.30 -13.62
CA ARG A 109 12.25 14.61 -14.53
C ARG A 109 11.46 13.74 -15.49
N ARG A 110 11.36 14.17 -16.76
CA ARG A 110 10.60 13.43 -17.80
C ARG A 110 11.14 12.03 -18.00
N VAL A 111 10.28 11.04 -18.09
CA VAL A 111 10.59 9.64 -18.41
C VAL A 111 10.04 9.33 -19.79
N THR A 112 10.92 9.06 -20.75
CA THR A 112 10.50 8.69 -22.11
C THR A 112 10.19 7.20 -22.19
N SER A 113 9.33 6.83 -23.15
CA SER A 113 8.96 5.44 -23.39
C SER A 113 10.18 4.60 -23.79
N GLU A 114 11.08 5.16 -24.58
CA GLU A 114 12.31 4.52 -25.07
C GLU A 114 13.28 4.24 -23.92
N GLU A 115 13.47 5.21 -23.03
CA GLU A 115 14.36 5.06 -21.88
C GLU A 115 13.82 4.04 -20.88
N LEU A 116 12.51 4.08 -20.60
CA LEU A 116 11.89 3.11 -19.71
C LEU A 116 11.96 1.69 -20.31
N ALA A 117 11.73 1.55 -21.61
CA ALA A 117 11.88 0.27 -22.30
C ALA A 117 13.31 -0.28 -22.19
N ALA A 118 14.33 0.54 -22.47
CA ALA A 118 15.74 0.13 -22.38
C ALA A 118 16.13 -0.31 -20.96
N LYS A 119 15.62 0.37 -19.93
CA LYS A 119 15.83 -0.03 -18.53
C LYS A 119 15.12 -1.35 -18.21
N LEU A 120 13.91 -1.58 -18.72
CA LEU A 120 13.18 -2.84 -18.55
C LEU A 120 13.88 -4.01 -19.25
N ASP A 121 14.47 -3.78 -20.42
CA ASP A 121 15.23 -4.79 -21.18
C ASP A 121 16.46 -5.30 -20.42
N SER A 122 17.02 -4.50 -19.50
CA SER A 122 18.16 -4.93 -18.67
C SER A 122 17.83 -6.09 -17.72
N GLY A 123 16.56 -6.22 -17.34
CA GLY A 123 16.10 -7.16 -16.31
C GLY A 123 16.60 -6.87 -14.88
N ASP A 124 17.40 -5.82 -14.67
CA ASP A 124 17.92 -5.42 -13.36
C ASP A 124 16.92 -4.49 -12.65
N PRO A 125 16.36 -4.88 -11.49
CA PRO A 125 15.48 -4.02 -10.70
C PRO A 125 16.10 -2.66 -10.37
N ALA A 126 17.42 -2.56 -10.20
CA ALA A 126 18.08 -1.30 -9.90
C ALA A 126 17.93 -0.28 -11.03
N GLN A 127 17.87 -0.71 -12.30
CA GLN A 127 17.67 0.19 -13.44
C GLN A 127 16.30 0.87 -13.43
N ILE A 128 15.29 0.22 -12.86
CA ILE A 128 13.92 0.75 -12.74
C ILE A 128 13.74 1.58 -11.48
N LEU A 129 14.40 1.21 -10.39
CA LEU A 129 14.20 1.84 -9.08
C LEU A 129 15.15 3.00 -8.83
N VAL A 130 16.30 3.06 -9.51
CA VAL A 130 17.31 4.10 -9.35
C VAL A 130 17.45 4.92 -10.62
N TRP A 131 17.19 6.21 -10.49
CA TRP A 131 17.29 7.19 -11.57
C TRP A 131 18.11 8.37 -11.11
N ASP A 132 19.10 8.76 -11.90
CA ASP A 132 19.93 9.93 -11.62
C ASP A 132 20.58 9.87 -10.21
N GLY A 133 20.99 8.66 -9.80
CA GLY A 133 21.59 8.39 -8.49
C GLY A 133 20.60 8.35 -7.31
N LYS A 134 19.30 8.54 -7.54
CA LYS A 134 18.25 8.57 -6.50
C LYS A 134 17.37 7.33 -6.57
N TYR A 135 17.00 6.79 -5.41
CA TYR A 135 15.96 5.77 -5.32
C TYR A 135 14.58 6.41 -5.49
N ARG A 136 13.71 5.85 -6.34
CA ARG A 136 12.46 6.48 -6.80
C ARG A 136 11.18 5.80 -6.33
N LEU A 137 11.29 4.65 -5.68
CA LEU A 137 10.13 3.95 -5.14
C LEU A 137 9.89 4.34 -3.68
N SER A 138 8.62 4.53 -3.31
CA SER A 138 8.23 4.82 -1.93
C SER A 138 7.05 3.98 -1.44
N LEU A 139 6.64 2.96 -2.19
CA LEU A 139 5.45 2.15 -1.87
C LEU A 139 5.79 0.71 -1.48
N ALA A 140 5.10 0.17 -0.48
CA ALA A 140 5.23 -1.21 0.00
C ALA A 140 4.69 -2.29 -0.97
N GLY A 141 5.19 -3.52 -0.86
CA GLY A 141 4.80 -4.66 -1.70
C GLY A 141 5.96 -5.23 -2.53
N VAL A 142 5.78 -6.42 -3.09
CA VAL A 142 6.86 -7.24 -3.68
C VAL A 142 7.00 -7.15 -5.20
N GLN A 143 5.96 -6.66 -5.89
CA GLN A 143 5.99 -6.49 -7.34
C GLN A 143 6.78 -5.23 -7.72
N MET A 144 7.61 -5.35 -8.77
CA MET A 144 8.40 -4.24 -9.31
C MET A 144 7.49 -3.14 -9.84
N LYS A 145 7.78 -1.91 -9.42
CA LYS A 145 6.93 -0.75 -9.74
C LYS A 145 7.70 0.56 -9.61
N LEU A 146 7.18 1.60 -10.24
CA LEU A 146 7.75 2.95 -10.28
C LEU A 146 6.66 3.99 -10.05
N ASN A 147 6.91 4.90 -9.12
CA ASN A 147 6.06 6.04 -8.86
C ASN A 147 6.27 7.09 -9.96
N ILE A 148 5.19 7.61 -10.52
CA ILE A 148 5.23 8.60 -11.61
C ILE A 148 4.19 9.70 -11.41
N VAL A 149 4.46 10.87 -11.96
CA VAL A 149 3.47 11.89 -12.29
C VAL A 149 3.15 11.73 -13.77
N LEU A 150 1.86 11.58 -14.09
CA LEU A 150 1.37 11.73 -15.45
C LEU A 150 1.00 13.20 -15.63
N ALA A 151 1.47 13.90 -16.66
CA ALA A 151 1.05 15.26 -16.99
C ALA A 151 1.13 15.47 -18.50
N GLU A 152 0.08 16.02 -19.13
CA GLU A 152 0.01 16.21 -20.60
C GLU A 152 0.44 14.97 -21.39
N ASP A 153 -0.10 13.79 -21.00
CA ASP A 153 0.22 12.48 -21.57
C ASP A 153 1.71 12.05 -21.50
N ASN A 154 2.50 12.73 -20.66
CA ASN A 154 3.90 12.42 -20.42
C ASN A 154 4.13 11.93 -18.99
N PHE A 155 5.13 11.05 -18.83
CA PHE A 155 5.53 10.51 -17.53
C PHE A 155 6.68 11.31 -16.95
N PHE A 156 6.65 11.54 -15.64
CA PHE A 156 7.69 12.26 -14.91
C PHE A 156 7.98 11.61 -13.56
N LEU A 157 9.23 11.73 -13.10
CA LEU A 157 9.60 11.50 -11.71
C LEU A 157 9.52 12.83 -10.96
N ALA A 158 8.90 12.83 -9.80
CA ALA A 158 8.77 13.99 -8.94
C ALA A 158 9.96 14.09 -7.97
N ASP A 159 10.42 15.33 -7.75
CA ASP A 159 11.38 15.73 -6.72
C ASP A 159 10.79 16.89 -5.90
N GLY A 160 11.37 17.15 -4.72
CA GLY A 160 10.96 18.26 -3.84
C GLY A 160 9.68 17.94 -3.08
N SER A 161 8.73 18.89 -3.06
CA SER A 161 7.41 18.71 -2.43
C SER A 161 6.38 18.04 -3.35
N LEU A 162 6.71 17.87 -4.63
CA LEU A 162 5.87 17.16 -5.60
C LEU A 162 5.72 15.67 -5.22
N ALA A 163 4.53 15.14 -5.41
CA ALA A 163 4.20 13.74 -5.16
C ALA A 163 3.80 13.02 -6.45
N SER A 164 4.05 11.70 -6.50
CA SER A 164 3.54 10.87 -7.60
C SER A 164 2.02 10.77 -7.59
N THR A 165 1.42 10.71 -8.78
CA THR A 165 -0.04 10.54 -8.98
C THR A 165 -0.41 9.14 -9.44
N HIS A 166 0.55 8.41 -10.01
CA HIS A 166 0.34 7.09 -10.58
C HIS A 166 1.47 6.14 -10.18
N LEU A 167 1.18 4.87 -10.30
CA LEU A 167 2.12 3.78 -10.13
C LEU A 167 2.18 2.98 -11.42
N LEU A 168 3.36 2.80 -12.00
CA LEU A 168 3.59 1.81 -13.05
C LEU A 168 4.01 0.50 -12.41
N LYS A 169 3.26 -0.57 -12.62
CA LYS A 169 3.63 -1.92 -12.21
C LYS A 169 4.16 -2.70 -13.41
N PHE A 170 5.24 -3.43 -13.17
CA PHE A 170 5.91 -4.26 -14.16
C PHE A 170 5.83 -5.73 -13.76
N ALA A 171 6.00 -6.63 -14.73
CA ALA A 171 6.09 -8.06 -14.47
C ALA A 171 7.49 -8.56 -14.79
N LYS A 172 8.01 -9.47 -13.95
CA LYS A 172 9.20 -10.26 -14.30
C LYS A 172 8.88 -11.12 -15.54
N PRO A 173 9.85 -11.43 -16.41
CA PRO A 173 9.61 -12.22 -17.64
C PRO A 173 8.87 -13.55 -17.41
N GLN A 174 9.17 -14.23 -16.31
CA GLN A 174 8.52 -15.48 -15.88
C GLN A 174 7.02 -15.34 -15.51
N HIS A 175 6.52 -14.10 -15.37
CA HIS A 175 5.14 -13.77 -15.03
C HIS A 175 4.49 -12.90 -16.12
N ARG A 176 4.74 -13.22 -17.40
CA ARG A 176 4.30 -12.43 -18.57
C ARG A 176 2.80 -12.06 -18.64
N TYR A 177 1.94 -12.82 -17.97
CA TYR A 177 0.49 -12.56 -17.94
C TYR A 177 0.01 -11.81 -16.70
N LEU A 178 0.90 -11.49 -15.75
CA LEU A 178 0.53 -10.84 -14.48
C LEU A 178 -0.15 -9.49 -14.72
N ILE A 179 0.41 -8.65 -15.61
CA ILE A 179 -0.15 -7.33 -15.93
C ILE A 179 -1.56 -7.44 -16.50
N VAL A 180 -1.77 -8.33 -17.49
CA VAL A 180 -3.08 -8.52 -18.11
C VAL A 180 -4.08 -9.09 -17.11
N ASN A 181 -3.66 -10.03 -16.28
CA ASN A 181 -4.48 -10.62 -15.24
C ASN A 181 -4.97 -9.55 -14.25
N GLU A 182 -4.04 -8.74 -13.72
CA GLU A 182 -4.38 -7.66 -12.80
C GLU A 182 -5.29 -6.61 -13.46
N PHE A 183 -5.00 -6.22 -14.70
CA PHE A 183 -5.86 -5.33 -15.49
C PHE A 183 -7.30 -5.85 -15.59
N VAL A 184 -7.48 -7.10 -16.02
CA VAL A 184 -8.81 -7.70 -16.19
C VAL A 184 -9.54 -7.80 -14.85
N CYS A 185 -8.86 -8.22 -13.78
CA CYS A 185 -9.47 -8.34 -12.45
C CYS A 185 -9.92 -6.97 -11.91
N MET A 186 -9.09 -5.93 -12.08
CA MET A 186 -9.43 -4.56 -11.67
C MET A 186 -10.59 -3.99 -12.50
N ARG A 187 -10.61 -4.20 -13.82
CA ARG A 187 -11.71 -3.75 -14.69
C ARG A 187 -13.00 -4.51 -14.40
N LEU A 188 -12.93 -5.80 -14.09
CA LEU A 188 -14.08 -6.59 -13.66
C LEU A 188 -14.62 -6.07 -12.32
N ALA A 189 -13.75 -5.82 -11.34
CA ALA A 189 -14.13 -5.26 -10.05
C ALA A 189 -14.89 -3.93 -10.21
N GLN A 190 -14.38 -3.04 -11.07
CA GLN A 190 -15.04 -1.79 -11.41
C GLN A 190 -16.40 -2.02 -12.08
N ALA A 191 -16.49 -2.95 -13.04
CA ALA A 191 -17.72 -3.26 -13.76
C ALA A 191 -18.83 -3.83 -12.87
N VAL A 192 -18.48 -4.54 -11.79
CA VAL A 192 -19.44 -5.06 -10.80
C VAL A 192 -19.72 -4.07 -9.66
N GLY A 193 -19.20 -2.83 -9.75
CA GLY A 193 -19.53 -1.75 -8.82
C GLY A 193 -18.63 -1.63 -7.58
N LEU A 194 -17.49 -2.33 -7.54
CA LEU A 194 -16.54 -2.18 -6.43
C LEU A 194 -15.73 -0.87 -6.54
N GLU A 195 -15.46 -0.26 -5.38
CA GLU A 195 -14.57 0.90 -5.28
C GLU A 195 -13.10 0.44 -5.44
N VAL A 196 -12.59 0.52 -6.67
CA VAL A 196 -11.21 0.15 -7.02
C VAL A 196 -10.42 1.34 -7.59
N ALA A 197 -9.10 1.24 -7.60
CA ALA A 197 -8.24 2.20 -8.29
C ALA A 197 -8.45 2.13 -9.81
N GLU A 198 -8.35 3.28 -10.48
CA GLU A 198 -8.39 3.34 -11.94
C GLU A 198 -7.09 2.73 -12.51
N VAL A 199 -7.24 1.90 -13.55
CA VAL A 199 -6.11 1.22 -14.17
C VAL A 199 -6.13 1.31 -15.69
N GLU A 200 -4.93 1.38 -16.27
CA GLU A 200 -4.70 1.35 -17.70
C GLU A 200 -3.54 0.40 -18.03
N CYS A 201 -3.65 -0.33 -19.13
CA CYS A 201 -2.56 -1.16 -19.63
C CYS A 201 -1.75 -0.38 -20.65
N LEU A 202 -0.46 -0.19 -20.37
CA LEU A 202 0.48 0.52 -21.23
C LEU A 202 1.52 -0.45 -21.81
N GLN A 203 2.17 -0.03 -22.89
CA GLN A 203 3.22 -0.78 -23.57
C GLN A 203 4.47 0.08 -23.71
N PHE A 204 5.60 -0.39 -23.19
CA PHE A 204 6.91 0.25 -23.31
C PHE A 204 7.88 -0.72 -23.98
N GLY A 205 8.19 -0.51 -25.26
CA GLY A 205 8.93 -1.48 -26.06
C GLY A 205 8.22 -2.85 -26.07
N ALA A 206 8.91 -3.91 -25.66
CA ALA A 206 8.34 -5.26 -25.54
C ALA A 206 7.57 -5.50 -24.22
N HIS A 207 7.62 -4.57 -23.26
CA HIS A 207 7.10 -4.77 -21.91
C HIS A 207 5.70 -4.19 -21.73
N ARG A 208 4.76 -5.02 -21.27
CA ARG A 208 3.45 -4.55 -20.78
C ARG A 208 3.59 -4.03 -19.36
N SER A 209 2.86 -2.98 -19.04
CA SER A 209 2.82 -2.37 -17.71
C SER A 209 1.40 -2.04 -17.30
N LEU A 210 1.11 -2.08 -16.00
CA LEU A 210 -0.15 -1.62 -15.46
C LEU A 210 0.06 -0.25 -14.82
N MET A 211 -0.53 0.78 -15.39
CA MET A 211 -0.63 2.07 -14.74
C MET A 211 -1.82 2.05 -13.79
N VAL A 212 -1.58 2.42 -12.53
CA VAL A 212 -2.60 2.50 -11.49
C VAL A 212 -2.63 3.92 -10.96
N ARG A 213 -3.79 4.58 -11.02
CA ARG A 213 -3.97 5.89 -10.40
C ARG A 213 -3.96 5.77 -8.89
N ARG A 214 -3.12 6.56 -8.23
CA ARG A 214 -3.06 6.60 -6.76
C ARG A 214 -4.36 7.17 -6.21
N PHE A 215 -4.98 6.43 -5.31
CA PHE A 215 -6.22 6.86 -4.66
C PHE A 215 -5.99 7.69 -3.39
N ASP A 216 -4.74 7.78 -2.94
CA ASP A 216 -4.28 8.63 -1.84
C ASP A 216 -3.81 10.02 -2.33
N ARG A 217 -4.19 10.38 -3.55
CA ARG A 217 -3.87 11.65 -4.21
C ARG A 217 -5.12 12.19 -4.91
N GLU A 218 -5.50 13.43 -4.61
CA GLU A 218 -6.55 14.19 -5.29
C GLU A 218 -5.93 15.40 -5.99
N LEU A 219 -6.41 15.71 -7.20
CA LEU A 219 -5.98 16.91 -7.94
C LEU A 219 -6.68 18.12 -7.31
N ALA A 220 -5.92 19.10 -6.79
CA ALA A 220 -6.53 20.26 -6.14
C ALA A 220 -7.18 21.25 -7.13
N ASP A 221 -6.71 21.29 -8.37
CA ASP A 221 -7.14 22.24 -9.42
C ASP A 221 -7.44 21.59 -10.77
N GLY A 222 -7.42 20.25 -10.84
CA GLY A 222 -7.60 19.51 -12.09
C GLY A 222 -6.36 19.47 -13.00
N THR A 223 -5.24 20.08 -12.59
CA THR A 223 -3.96 19.98 -13.31
C THR A 223 -2.99 19.04 -12.58
N LEU A 224 -2.19 18.32 -13.36
CA LEU A 224 -1.28 17.30 -12.84
C LEU A 224 0.05 17.91 -12.31
N THR A 225 0.22 19.22 -12.48
CA THR A 225 1.38 20.02 -12.05
C THR A 225 1.08 20.89 -10.83
N GLY A 226 -0.18 21.00 -10.39
CA GLY A 226 -0.59 21.74 -9.20
C GLY A 226 -0.32 21.00 -7.88
N GLN A 227 -0.40 21.73 -6.76
CA GLN A 227 -0.35 21.12 -5.41
C GLN A 227 -1.41 20.02 -5.31
N GLN A 228 -0.98 18.78 -5.08
CA GLN A 228 -1.90 17.66 -4.93
C GLN A 228 -2.41 17.60 -3.49
N ARG A 229 -3.72 17.44 -3.32
CA ARG A 229 -4.27 17.13 -2.00
C ARG A 229 -3.99 15.66 -1.71
N ARG A 230 -3.12 15.38 -0.75
CA ARG A 230 -2.84 14.02 -0.31
C ARG A 230 -3.92 13.56 0.67
N LEU A 231 -4.35 12.29 0.55
CA LEU A 231 -5.33 11.68 1.45
C LEU A 231 -4.66 10.68 2.37
N HIS A 232 -4.90 10.80 3.67
CA HIS A 232 -4.28 9.88 4.61
C HIS A 232 -4.92 8.50 4.51
N VAL A 233 -4.11 7.50 4.19
CA VAL A 233 -4.50 6.10 4.09
C VAL A 233 -3.52 5.23 4.84
N ILE A 234 -4.03 4.18 5.46
CA ILE A 234 -3.24 3.13 6.12
C ILE A 234 -3.63 1.76 5.56
N ASP A 235 -2.73 0.79 5.61
CA ASP A 235 -3.05 -0.58 5.23
C ASP A 235 -3.69 -1.38 6.37
N GLY A 236 -4.19 -2.59 6.08
CA GLY A 236 -4.83 -3.45 7.07
C GLY A 236 -3.86 -3.94 8.16
N CYS A 237 -2.55 -4.02 7.91
CA CYS A 237 -1.58 -4.33 8.96
C CYS A 237 -1.42 -3.15 9.92
N GLN A 238 -1.33 -1.93 9.40
CA GLN A 238 -1.28 -0.70 10.20
C GLN A 238 -2.57 -0.48 11.00
N LEU A 239 -3.73 -0.86 10.44
CA LEU A 239 -5.02 -0.82 11.14
C LEU A 239 -5.07 -1.80 12.31
N LEU A 240 -4.45 -2.97 12.17
CA LEU A 240 -4.47 -4.04 13.16
C LEU A 240 -3.28 -4.01 14.14
N ASP A 241 -2.40 -3.01 14.05
CA ASP A 241 -1.15 -2.93 14.81
C ASP A 241 -0.24 -4.15 14.60
N LEU A 242 -0.11 -4.57 13.34
CA LEU A 242 0.69 -5.73 12.95
C LEU A 242 1.88 -5.31 12.08
N PRO A 243 3.07 -5.92 12.26
CA PRO A 243 4.21 -5.66 11.40
C PRO A 243 4.03 -6.35 10.02
N PRO A 244 4.80 -5.96 8.99
CA PRO A 244 4.59 -6.47 7.62
C PRO A 244 4.73 -7.99 7.47
N GLN A 245 5.47 -8.66 8.36
CA GLN A 245 5.61 -10.12 8.37
C GLN A 245 4.28 -10.83 8.72
N TYR A 246 3.36 -10.12 9.38
CA TYR A 246 2.08 -10.63 9.85
C TYR A 246 0.95 -10.34 8.84
N LYS A 247 1.29 -9.97 7.60
CA LYS A 247 0.28 -9.66 6.58
C LYS A 247 -0.61 -10.83 6.21
N TYR A 248 -0.10 -12.06 6.28
CA TYR A 248 -0.88 -13.27 6.08
C TYR A 248 -1.39 -13.78 7.41
N GLU A 249 -2.62 -14.30 7.44
CA GLU A 249 -3.18 -14.97 8.62
C GLU A 249 -2.25 -16.09 9.14
N GLN A 250 -1.79 -16.97 8.26
CA GLN A 250 -0.83 -18.04 8.56
C GLN A 250 0.61 -17.53 8.41
N ILE A 251 1.09 -16.78 9.39
CA ILE A 251 2.41 -16.11 9.38
C ILE A 251 3.59 -17.07 9.18
N HIS A 252 3.45 -18.33 9.62
CA HIS A 252 4.49 -19.35 9.52
C HIS A 252 4.33 -20.27 8.30
N GLY A 253 3.34 -20.00 7.44
CA GLY A 253 3.07 -20.75 6.23
C GLY A 253 2.04 -21.87 6.38
N VAL A 254 1.83 -22.62 5.29
CA VAL A 254 0.76 -23.62 5.15
C VAL A 254 1.19 -25.04 5.56
N GLY A 255 2.41 -25.20 6.08
CA GLY A 255 2.97 -26.50 6.44
C GLY A 255 2.17 -27.16 7.57
N ARG A 256 2.09 -28.51 7.56
CA ARG A 256 1.28 -29.27 8.53
C ARG A 256 1.54 -28.88 9.99
N ASP A 257 2.80 -28.57 10.32
CA ASP A 257 3.27 -28.34 11.68
C ASP A 257 3.00 -26.90 12.15
N VAL A 258 2.62 -25.99 11.24
CA VAL A 258 2.48 -24.55 11.53
C VAL A 258 1.16 -23.95 11.06
N ARG A 259 0.39 -24.65 10.20
CA ARG A 259 -0.89 -24.16 9.63
C ARG A 259 -1.96 -23.78 10.66
N HIS A 260 -1.81 -24.26 11.90
CA HIS A 260 -2.71 -23.97 13.00
C HIS A 260 -2.41 -22.63 13.68
N ILE A 261 -1.21 -22.07 13.49
CA ILE A 261 -0.79 -20.77 14.02
C ILE A 261 -1.29 -19.69 13.05
N ARG A 262 -2.21 -18.85 13.52
CA ARG A 262 -3.01 -17.91 12.71
C ARG A 262 -3.02 -16.50 13.29
N ASP A 263 -1.87 -16.04 13.76
CA ASP A 263 -1.71 -14.78 14.52
C ASP A 263 -1.59 -13.53 13.64
N GLY A 264 -1.62 -13.68 12.32
CA GLY A 264 -1.52 -12.56 11.39
C GLY A 264 -2.86 -11.89 11.09
N ALA A 265 -2.85 -11.00 10.10
CA ALA A 265 -4.04 -10.28 9.66
C ALA A 265 -5.12 -11.28 9.19
N SER A 266 -6.30 -11.20 9.81
CA SER A 266 -7.40 -12.13 9.58
C SER A 266 -8.72 -11.39 9.40
N ILE A 267 -9.67 -12.07 8.76
CA ILE A 267 -11.02 -11.51 8.52
C ILE A 267 -11.71 -11.12 9.84
N PRO A 268 -11.73 -11.96 10.91
CA PRO A 268 -12.32 -11.56 12.19
C PRO A 268 -11.71 -10.29 12.77
N LEU A 269 -10.38 -10.17 12.76
CA LEU A 269 -9.68 -8.98 13.25
C LEU A 269 -10.03 -7.73 12.43
N LEU A 270 -10.08 -7.85 11.09
CA LEU A 270 -10.52 -6.76 10.23
C LEU A 270 -11.96 -6.34 10.53
N PHE A 271 -12.88 -7.28 10.71
CA PHE A 271 -14.27 -6.98 11.08
C PHE A 271 -14.37 -6.30 12.45
N GLU A 272 -13.55 -6.71 13.43
CA GLU A 272 -13.47 -6.05 14.73
C GLU A 272 -12.97 -4.61 14.62
N ALA A 273 -11.90 -4.39 13.84
CA ALA A 273 -11.32 -3.06 13.64
C ALA A 273 -12.31 -2.09 12.96
N ILE A 274 -12.96 -2.51 11.87
CA ILE A 274 -13.91 -1.65 11.14
C ILE A 274 -15.19 -1.37 11.93
N ASN A 275 -15.50 -2.14 12.98
CA ASN A 275 -16.63 -1.83 13.87
C ASN A 275 -16.44 -0.51 14.64
N LYS A 276 -15.20 -0.03 14.74
CA LYS A 276 -14.86 1.28 15.32
C LYS A 276 -14.95 2.42 14.30
N SER A 277 -15.35 2.14 13.06
CA SER A 277 -15.55 3.16 12.03
C SER A 277 -16.76 4.04 12.31
N LEU A 278 -16.80 5.23 11.69
CA LEU A 278 -17.95 6.14 11.80
C LEU A 278 -19.26 5.50 11.28
N ILE A 279 -19.16 4.63 10.25
CA ILE A 279 -20.32 3.96 9.65
C ILE A 279 -20.02 2.45 9.54
N PRO A 280 -20.13 1.69 10.65
CA PRO A 280 -19.76 0.27 10.70
C PRO A 280 -20.50 -0.59 9.67
N ALA A 281 -21.80 -0.34 9.47
CA ALA A 281 -22.60 -1.10 8.51
C ALA A 281 -22.04 -1.00 7.07
N LYS A 282 -21.67 0.23 6.66
CA LYS A 282 -21.07 0.46 5.33
C LYS A 282 -19.72 -0.23 5.21
N ALA A 283 -18.85 -0.09 6.22
CA ALA A 283 -17.53 -0.71 6.20
C ALA A 283 -17.61 -2.25 6.16
N ARG A 284 -18.58 -2.85 6.87
CA ARG A 284 -18.82 -4.31 6.85
C ARG A 284 -19.28 -4.80 5.48
N MET A 285 -20.23 -4.11 4.84
CA MET A 285 -20.69 -4.44 3.49
C MET A 285 -19.53 -4.38 2.50
N GLN A 286 -18.76 -3.31 2.56
CA GLN A 286 -17.57 -3.10 1.75
C GLN A 286 -16.52 -4.22 1.92
N LEU A 287 -16.19 -4.60 3.16
CA LEU A 287 -15.29 -5.71 3.42
C LEU A 287 -15.86 -7.06 2.94
N LEU A 288 -17.17 -7.28 3.08
CA LEU A 288 -17.83 -8.50 2.61
C LEU A 288 -17.78 -8.61 1.07
N ASP A 289 -18.12 -7.53 0.36
CA ASP A 289 -18.07 -7.46 -1.10
C ASP A 289 -16.67 -7.80 -1.63
N MET A 290 -15.63 -7.30 -0.95
CA MET A 290 -14.23 -7.64 -1.24
C MET A 290 -13.96 -9.14 -1.12
N ILE A 291 -14.36 -9.73 0.01
CA ILE A 291 -14.11 -11.14 0.32
C ILE A 291 -14.78 -12.00 -0.75
N LEU A 292 -16.05 -11.73 -1.03
CA LEU A 292 -16.83 -12.45 -2.04
C LEU A 292 -16.20 -12.29 -3.43
N PHE A 293 -15.80 -11.08 -3.81
CA PHE A 293 -15.15 -10.86 -5.10
C PHE A 293 -13.84 -11.64 -5.22
N ASN A 294 -12.96 -11.55 -4.23
CA ASN A 294 -11.68 -12.27 -4.21
C ASN A 294 -11.89 -13.80 -4.28
N LEU A 295 -12.92 -14.33 -3.62
CA LEU A 295 -13.32 -15.74 -3.74
C LEU A 295 -13.72 -16.10 -5.17
N ILE A 296 -14.59 -15.29 -5.79
CA ILE A 296 -15.12 -15.52 -7.14
C ILE A 296 -14.00 -15.53 -8.19
N ILE A 297 -13.08 -14.57 -8.11
CA ILE A 297 -12.00 -14.44 -9.09
C ILE A 297 -10.78 -15.31 -8.78
N GLY A 298 -10.76 -16.02 -7.64
CA GLY A 298 -9.63 -16.84 -7.23
C GLY A 298 -8.39 -16.05 -6.83
N ASN A 299 -8.55 -14.90 -6.17
CA ASN A 299 -7.44 -14.13 -5.59
C ASN A 299 -7.04 -14.71 -4.23
N SER A 300 -5.98 -15.51 -4.22
CA SER A 300 -5.44 -16.13 -2.99
C SER A 300 -4.35 -15.30 -2.30
N ASP A 301 -4.09 -14.08 -2.76
CA ASP A 301 -3.07 -13.18 -2.19
C ASP A 301 -3.70 -11.95 -1.53
N ALA A 302 -4.99 -12.01 -1.19
CA ALA A 302 -5.71 -10.96 -0.48
C ALA A 302 -5.31 -10.91 1.01
N HIS A 303 -4.10 -10.41 1.30
CA HIS A 303 -3.52 -10.30 2.63
C HIS A 303 -3.72 -8.90 3.24
N GLY A 304 -3.38 -8.70 4.53
CA GLY A 304 -3.64 -7.46 5.28
C GLY A 304 -3.13 -6.17 4.61
N LYS A 305 -1.98 -6.23 3.94
CA LYS A 305 -1.42 -5.07 3.21
C LYS A 305 -2.12 -4.74 1.88
N ASN A 306 -3.02 -5.60 1.36
CA ASN A 306 -3.75 -5.37 0.10
C ASN A 306 -5.11 -4.69 0.32
N VAL A 307 -5.41 -4.34 1.57
CA VAL A 307 -6.61 -3.59 1.96
C VAL A 307 -6.15 -2.28 2.57
N SER A 308 -6.72 -1.17 2.13
CA SER A 308 -6.37 0.16 2.64
C SER A 308 -7.59 0.92 3.13
N PHE A 309 -7.35 1.79 4.09
CA PHE A 309 -8.36 2.51 4.85
C PHE A 309 -7.98 3.98 4.95
N ARG A 310 -8.87 4.86 4.52
CA ARG A 310 -8.76 6.31 4.73
C ARG A 310 -9.05 6.62 6.19
N LEU A 311 -8.25 7.49 6.79
CA LEU A 311 -8.47 7.99 8.15
C LEU A 311 -8.82 9.48 8.10
N ILE A 312 -10.10 9.81 8.27
CA ILE A 312 -10.55 11.18 8.62
C ILE A 312 -11.60 11.04 9.70
N GLY A 313 -11.32 11.42 10.95
CA GLY A 313 -12.30 11.36 12.04
C GLY A 313 -12.94 9.98 12.24
N LEU A 314 -12.16 8.90 12.10
CA LEU A 314 -12.62 7.48 12.08
C LEU A 314 -13.54 7.11 10.90
N VAL A 315 -13.59 7.89 9.82
CA VAL A 315 -14.29 7.50 8.59
C VAL A 315 -13.40 6.60 7.74
N PHE A 316 -13.63 5.29 7.86
CA PHE A 316 -13.01 4.29 7.00
C PHE A 316 -13.68 4.31 5.62
N ARG A 317 -12.99 4.88 4.63
CA ARG A 317 -13.26 4.63 3.20
C ARG A 317 -12.14 3.79 2.65
N TRP A 318 -12.46 2.83 1.80
CA TRP A 318 -11.53 1.84 1.29
C TRP A 318 -11.50 1.90 -0.23
N ARG A 319 -10.36 1.56 -0.82
CA ARG A 319 -10.21 1.32 -2.25
C ARG A 319 -9.26 0.17 -2.47
N LEU A 320 -9.66 -0.77 -3.32
CA LEU A 320 -8.79 -1.86 -3.76
C LEU A 320 -7.79 -1.37 -4.79
N TYR A 321 -6.54 -1.82 -4.69
CA TYR A 321 -5.46 -1.41 -5.61
C TYR A 321 -4.52 -2.53 -6.06
N MET A 322 -4.78 -3.77 -5.59
CA MET A 322 -4.04 -4.99 -5.91
C MET A 322 -5.03 -6.16 -5.98
N ILE A 323 -5.40 -6.58 -7.19
CA ILE A 323 -6.31 -7.69 -7.41
C ILE A 323 -5.82 -8.49 -8.61
N TRP A 324 -5.43 -9.75 -8.41
CA TRP A 324 -5.16 -10.67 -9.52
C TRP A 324 -5.66 -12.09 -9.21
N CYS A 325 -5.99 -12.83 -10.26
CA CYS A 325 -6.38 -14.23 -10.16
C CYS A 325 -5.13 -15.12 -10.06
N GLN A 326 -4.91 -15.76 -8.91
CA GLN A 326 -3.76 -16.65 -8.76
C GLN A 326 -3.89 -17.93 -9.61
N CYS A 327 -5.13 -18.36 -9.90
CA CYS A 327 -5.41 -19.53 -10.73
C CYS A 327 -4.88 -19.40 -12.17
N VAL A 328 -4.78 -18.18 -12.70
CA VAL A 328 -4.20 -17.90 -14.03
C VAL A 328 -2.67 -18.03 -14.01
N LEU A 329 -2.03 -17.72 -12.89
CA LEU A 329 -0.56 -17.75 -12.75
C LEU A 329 -0.03 -19.14 -12.34
N LYS A 330 -0.87 -19.99 -11.74
CA LYS A 330 -0.54 -21.34 -11.29
C LYS A 330 -1.68 -22.31 -11.65
N PRO A 331 -1.82 -22.69 -12.93
CA PRO A 331 -2.96 -23.48 -13.41
C PRO A 331 -3.07 -24.87 -12.76
N ASP A 332 -1.97 -25.40 -12.23
CA ASP A 332 -1.89 -26.74 -11.62
C ASP A 332 -2.31 -26.78 -10.14
N LYS A 333 -2.65 -25.64 -9.52
CA LYS A 333 -3.20 -25.60 -8.16
C LYS A 333 -4.74 -25.65 -8.20
N PRO A 334 -5.39 -26.49 -7.38
CA PRO A 334 -6.84 -26.70 -7.49
C PRO A 334 -7.62 -25.40 -7.24
N ARG A 335 -8.41 -25.03 -8.26
CA ARG A 335 -9.00 -23.70 -8.51
C ARG A 335 -9.92 -23.16 -7.41
N ILE A 336 -10.45 -24.03 -6.56
CA ILE A 336 -11.40 -23.70 -5.49
C ILE A 336 -10.94 -24.28 -4.15
N LEU A 337 -10.35 -25.48 -4.16
CA LEU A 337 -9.96 -26.16 -2.93
C LEU A 337 -8.81 -25.44 -2.22
N THR A 338 -7.79 -24.90 -2.89
CA THR A 338 -6.68 -24.22 -2.17
C THR A 338 -7.13 -22.96 -1.42
N ILE A 339 -8.13 -22.26 -1.95
CA ILE A 339 -8.76 -21.08 -1.34
C ILE A 339 -9.60 -21.51 -0.12
N ILE A 340 -10.36 -22.60 -0.25
CA ILE A 340 -11.14 -23.20 0.86
C ILE A 340 -10.21 -23.80 1.94
N TRP A 341 -9.07 -24.38 1.56
CA TRP A 341 -8.08 -24.94 2.50
C TRP A 341 -7.29 -23.86 3.25
N GLN A 342 -7.23 -22.62 2.73
CA GLN A 342 -6.75 -21.47 3.49
C GLN A 342 -7.85 -20.83 4.35
N TRP A 343 -9.12 -20.95 3.96
CA TRP A 343 -10.26 -20.30 4.64
C TRP A 343 -11.40 -21.28 5.02
N PRO A 344 -11.26 -22.07 6.10
CA PRO A 344 -12.29 -23.03 6.52
C PRO A 344 -13.56 -22.39 7.13
N LEU A 345 -13.53 -21.12 7.54
CA LEU A 345 -14.54 -20.54 8.44
C LEU A 345 -15.72 -19.84 7.77
N VAL A 346 -15.68 -19.59 6.45
CA VAL A 346 -16.78 -18.86 5.78
C VAL A 346 -18.10 -19.66 5.79
N MET A 347 -18.05 -20.98 5.98
CA MET A 347 -19.28 -21.80 6.05
C MET A 347 -19.79 -22.10 7.46
N SER A 348 -19.01 -21.91 8.54
CA SER A 348 -19.52 -22.23 9.89
C SER A 348 -20.17 -21.04 10.60
N SER A 349 -19.90 -19.80 10.17
CA SER A 349 -20.49 -18.58 10.73
C SER A 349 -21.78 -18.11 10.04
N MET A 350 -22.13 -18.70 8.89
CA MET A 350 -23.41 -18.46 8.19
C MET A 350 -24.44 -19.52 8.56
N GLN A 351 -24.83 -19.62 9.84
CA GLN A 351 -26.11 -20.27 10.17
C GLN A 351 -27.26 -19.32 9.82
N ILE A 352 -27.64 -19.31 8.55
CA ILE A 352 -28.96 -18.80 8.13
C ILE A 352 -29.97 -19.79 8.69
N LYS A 353 -30.62 -19.45 9.81
CA LYS A 353 -31.78 -20.18 10.30
C LYS A 353 -32.87 -20.12 9.23
N SER A 354 -33.30 -21.28 8.75
CA SER A 354 -34.47 -21.43 7.89
C SER A 354 -35.68 -20.72 8.55
N PRO A 355 -36.48 -19.94 7.81
CA PRO A 355 -37.72 -19.40 8.36
C PRO A 355 -38.69 -20.56 8.67
N PRO A 356 -39.53 -20.43 9.70
CA PRO A 356 -40.53 -21.44 10.04
C PRO A 356 -41.54 -21.56 8.90
N THR A 357 -41.78 -22.80 8.48
CA THR A 357 -42.82 -23.16 7.51
C THR A 357 -44.19 -22.96 8.17
N ILE A 358 -45.07 -22.20 7.51
CA ILE A 358 -46.51 -22.11 7.86
C ILE A 358 -47.21 -23.35 7.34
#